data_AF-A0A812UUW5-F1
#
_entry.id   AF-A0A812UUW5-F1
#
_cell.length_a   1.000
_cell.length_b   1.000
_cell.length_c   1.000
_cell.angle_alpha   90.00
_cell.angle_beta   90.00
_cell.angle_gamma   90.00
#
_symmetry.space_group_name_H-M   'P 1'
#
loop_
_entity.id
_entity.type
_entity.pdbx_description
1 polymer ?
#
loop_
_entity_poly.entity_id
_entity_poly.type
_entity_poly.pdbx_seq_one_letter_code
_entity_poly.pdbx_strand_id
1 'polypeptide(L)'
;VTRRVLVPQLSDWRKPFKPRIKPVRPDHKRFPADEPMKSRPQFAKFALMAKELCWVTSKQLEDARREIVKATGRTAKVYLRVYPHNAITQRIADSRTGASKGRFEYWVAALTPGRHP
;
A
#
# COMPACT_ATOMS: atom_id res chain seq x y z
N VAL A 1 -12.02 -16.07 -12.65
CA VAL A 1 -12.50 -14.67 -12.69
C VAL A 1 -11.76 -13.84 -11.65
N THR A 2 -10.60 -13.30 -12.01
CA THR A 2 -9.81 -12.38 -11.17
C THR A 2 -10.57 -11.06 -11.08
N ARG A 3 -11.45 -10.93 -10.07
CA ARG A 3 -12.02 -9.61 -9.75
C ARG A 3 -10.85 -8.69 -9.42
N ARG A 4 -10.67 -7.63 -10.21
CA ARG A 4 -9.71 -6.55 -9.96
C ARG A 4 -10.15 -5.72 -8.74
N VAL A 5 -10.19 -6.34 -7.56
CA VAL A 5 -10.73 -5.70 -6.34
C VAL A 5 -9.78 -4.62 -5.83
N LEU A 6 -8.47 -4.77 -6.07
CA LEU A 6 -7.43 -3.88 -5.55
C LEU A 6 -6.87 -2.91 -6.61
N VAL A 7 -7.61 -2.63 -7.68
CA VAL A 7 -7.22 -1.65 -8.70
C VAL A 7 -8.32 -0.59 -8.79
N PRO A 8 -8.02 0.70 -8.50
CA PRO A 8 -9.01 1.75 -8.60
C PRO A 8 -9.39 2.00 -10.06
N GLN A 9 -10.66 2.35 -10.30
CA GLN A 9 -11.20 2.67 -11.63
C GLN A 9 -10.83 4.08 -12.12
N LEU A 10 -9.65 4.58 -11.75
CA LEU A 10 -9.21 5.92 -12.14
C LEU A 10 -8.94 5.97 -13.64
N SER A 11 -9.37 7.07 -14.27
CA SER A 11 -9.27 7.29 -15.71
C SER A 11 -7.82 7.50 -16.16
N ASP A 12 -7.48 6.88 -17.29
CA ASP A 12 -6.12 6.66 -17.81
C ASP A 12 -5.28 7.93 -18.10
N TRP A 13 -5.86 9.12 -17.93
CA TRP A 13 -5.31 10.37 -18.48
C TRP A 13 -4.44 11.18 -17.52
N ARG A 14 -4.68 11.11 -16.21
CA ARG A 14 -3.92 11.90 -15.22
C ARG A 14 -2.88 11.05 -14.51
N LYS A 15 -1.60 11.39 -14.73
CA LYS A 15 -0.47 10.78 -14.00
C LYS A 15 -0.27 11.49 -12.66
N PRO A 16 -0.67 10.90 -11.52
CA PRO A 16 -0.52 11.55 -10.22
C PRO A 16 0.96 11.79 -9.89
N PHE A 17 1.21 12.69 -8.94
CA PHE A 17 2.53 12.81 -8.34
C PHE A 17 2.79 11.64 -7.40
N LYS A 18 4.08 11.35 -7.16
CA LYS A 18 4.47 10.35 -6.16
C LYS A 18 3.89 10.75 -4.80
N PRO A 19 3.41 9.78 -3.99
CA PRO A 19 2.87 10.10 -2.68
C PRO A 19 3.93 10.80 -1.81
N ARG A 20 3.49 11.75 -0.97
CA ARG A 20 4.36 12.58 -0.13
C ARG A 20 5.10 11.74 0.91
N ILE A 21 4.42 10.77 1.49
CA ILE A 21 5.02 9.75 2.35
C ILE A 21 5.90 8.89 1.46
N LYS A 22 7.19 8.75 1.77
CA LYS A 22 8.12 7.85 1.10
C LYS A 22 8.52 6.73 2.07
N PRO A 23 8.79 5.51 1.60
CA PRO A 23 9.41 4.50 2.45
C PRO A 23 10.72 5.09 2.98
N VAL A 24 10.97 4.91 4.26
CA VAL A 24 12.13 5.49 4.93
C VAL A 24 13.38 4.88 4.31
N ARG A 25 14.36 5.72 3.94
CA ARG A 25 15.71 5.19 3.66
C ARG A 25 16.28 4.68 4.97
N PRO A 26 16.94 3.50 5.02
CA PRO A 26 17.47 2.92 6.27
C PRO A 26 18.27 3.89 7.14
N ASP A 27 18.85 4.90 6.51
CA ASP A 27 19.84 5.85 6.98
C ASP A 27 19.28 7.14 7.64
N HIS A 28 17.98 7.43 7.58
CA HIS A 28 17.40 8.62 8.23
C HIS A 28 16.61 8.31 9.51
N LYS A 29 16.97 9.03 10.59
CA LYS A 29 16.47 8.89 11.96
C LYS A 29 14.94 8.92 12.05
N ARG A 30 14.45 7.92 12.80
CA ARG A 30 13.19 7.78 13.55
C ARG A 30 12.20 8.93 13.36
N PHE A 31 11.06 8.61 12.75
CA PHE A 31 9.82 9.30 13.11
C PHE A 31 9.66 9.22 14.63
N PRO A 32 9.11 10.26 15.28
CA PRO A 32 8.77 10.15 16.69
C PRO A 32 7.96 8.87 16.85
N ALA A 33 8.60 7.87 17.46
CA ALA A 33 7.87 6.78 18.05
C ALA A 33 6.98 7.43 19.12
N ASP A 34 5.88 6.79 19.44
CA ASP A 34 5.16 7.01 20.70
C ASP A 34 4.01 8.02 20.72
N GLU A 35 3.31 8.21 19.60
CA GLU A 35 1.84 8.37 19.72
C GLU A 35 1.14 7.10 19.24
N PRO A 36 0.95 6.09 20.12
CA PRO A 36 0.07 4.97 19.83
C PRO A 36 -1.37 5.48 19.84
N MET A 37 -1.79 6.16 18.79
CA MET A 37 -3.20 6.42 18.58
C MET A 37 -3.84 5.07 18.30
N LYS A 38 -4.55 4.55 19.32
CA LYS A 38 -5.19 3.24 19.38
C LYS A 38 -6.22 3.11 18.27
N SER A 39 -5.79 2.73 17.06
CA SER A 39 -6.73 2.38 16.00
C SER A 39 -7.38 1.04 16.35
N ARG A 40 -8.54 1.10 17.02
CA ARG A 40 -9.27 -0.11 17.41
C ARG A 40 -9.78 -0.82 16.15
N PRO A 41 -9.68 -2.16 16.09
CA PRO A 41 -10.29 -2.91 15.01
C PRO A 41 -11.82 -2.76 15.09
N GLN A 42 -12.45 -2.34 13.99
CA GLN A 42 -13.90 -2.08 13.93
C GLN A 42 -14.69 -3.31 13.47
N PHE A 43 -14.11 -4.14 12.59
CA PHE A 43 -14.82 -5.22 11.91
C PHE A 43 -14.38 -6.63 12.32
N ALA A 44 -13.28 -6.73 13.07
CA ALA A 44 -12.64 -7.99 13.41
C ALA A 44 -12.14 -7.97 14.86
N LYS A 45 -11.89 -9.17 15.41
CA LYS A 45 -11.31 -9.34 16.75
C LYS A 45 -9.83 -8.94 16.79
N PHE A 46 -9.13 -9.09 15.68
CA PHE A 46 -7.70 -8.81 15.54
C PHE A 46 -7.44 -8.00 14.26
N ALA A 47 -6.37 -7.20 14.27
CA ALA A 47 -5.90 -6.42 13.11
C ALA A 47 -4.37 -6.39 13.07
N LEU A 48 -3.81 -6.11 11.88
CA LEU A 48 -2.38 -6.15 11.60
C LEU A 48 -1.88 -4.75 11.23
N MET A 49 -1.23 -4.08 12.19
CA MET A 49 -0.80 -2.70 12.01
C MET A 49 0.61 -2.60 11.44
N ALA A 50 0.86 -1.58 10.62
CA ALA A 50 2.21 -1.23 10.19
C ALA A 50 3.00 -0.61 11.36
N LYS A 51 4.20 -1.15 11.62
CA LYS A 51 5.13 -0.58 12.61
C LYS A 51 5.93 0.60 12.07
N GLU A 52 6.12 0.66 10.76
CA GLU A 52 6.97 1.64 10.08
C GLU A 52 6.23 2.28 8.91
N LEU A 53 6.73 3.43 8.43
CA LEU A 53 6.21 4.05 7.21
C LEU A 53 6.71 3.26 6.01
N CYS A 54 5.77 2.65 5.29
CA CYS A 54 6.08 1.86 4.11
C CYS A 54 5.08 2.11 2.99
N TRP A 55 5.51 1.73 1.78
CA TRP A 55 4.64 1.61 0.62
C TRP A 55 4.31 0.15 0.44
N VAL A 56 3.01 -0.16 0.43
CA VAL A 56 2.53 -1.51 0.15
C VAL A 56 1.90 -1.53 -1.22
N THR A 57 2.37 -2.43 -2.07
CA THR A 57 1.84 -2.61 -3.41
C THR A 57 0.52 -3.37 -3.39
N SER A 58 -0.32 -3.13 -4.40
CA SER A 58 -1.55 -3.90 -4.62
C SER A 58 -1.31 -5.42 -4.67
N LYS A 59 -0.19 -5.86 -5.25
CA LYS A 59 0.19 -7.28 -5.32
C LYS A 59 0.49 -7.85 -3.93
N GLN A 60 1.29 -7.15 -3.12
CA GLN A 60 1.60 -7.59 -1.76
C GLN A 60 0.36 -7.70 -0.88
N LEU A 61 -0.61 -6.78 -1.02
CA LEU A 61 -1.88 -6.86 -0.29
C LEU A 61 -2.70 -8.10 -0.69
N GLU A 62 -2.73 -8.44 -1.98
CA GLU A 62 -3.45 -9.63 -2.46
C GLU A 62 -2.75 -10.92 -2.04
N ASP A 63 -1.42 -10.95 -2.08
CA ASP A 63 -0.62 -12.09 -1.64
C ASP A 63 -0.83 -12.34 -0.14
N ALA A 64 -0.76 -11.29 0.69
CA ALA A 64 -1.04 -11.38 2.13
C ALA A 64 -2.48 -11.86 2.41
N ARG A 65 -3.47 -11.33 1.68
CA ARG A 65 -4.87 -11.77 1.81
C ARG A 65 -5.00 -13.26 1.47
N ARG A 66 -4.39 -13.70 0.36
CA ARG A 66 -4.44 -15.09 -0.10
C ARG A 66 -3.79 -16.02 0.92
N GLU A 67 -2.67 -15.60 1.50
CA GLU A 67 -1.96 -16.37 2.53
C GLU A 67 -2.78 -16.53 3.80
N ILE A 68 -3.39 -15.45 4.31
CA ILE A 68 -4.29 -15.51 5.48
C ILE A 68 -5.46 -16.48 5.20
N VAL A 69 -6.10 -16.32 4.04
CA VAL A 69 -7.24 -17.19 3.65
C VAL A 69 -6.81 -18.66 3.55
N LYS A 70 -5.59 -18.93 3.06
CA LYS A 70 -5.02 -20.28 3.01
C LYS A 70 -4.75 -20.82 4.41
N ALA A 71 -4.13 -20.02 5.28
CA ALA A 71 -3.78 -20.41 6.64
C ALA A 71 -5.02 -20.71 7.49
N THR A 72 -6.12 -20.00 7.29
CA THR A 72 -7.38 -20.24 8.01
C THR A 72 -8.31 -21.24 7.33
N GLY A 73 -7.87 -21.91 6.26
CA GLY A 73 -8.71 -22.89 5.56
C GLY A 73 -9.99 -22.32 4.96
N ARG A 74 -10.01 -21.02 4.62
CA ARG A 74 -11.15 -20.26 4.06
C ARG A 74 -12.38 -20.13 4.98
N THR A 75 -12.29 -20.44 6.26
CA THR A 75 -13.42 -20.31 7.21
C THR A 75 -13.54 -18.90 7.80
N ALA A 76 -12.44 -18.15 7.88
CA ALA A 76 -12.42 -16.81 8.44
C ALA A 76 -12.83 -15.72 7.45
N LYS A 77 -13.51 -14.69 7.98
CA LYS A 77 -13.79 -13.44 7.27
C LYS A 77 -12.58 -12.52 7.36
N VAL A 78 -12.02 -12.15 6.22
CA VAL A 78 -10.84 -11.28 6.13
C VAL A 78 -11.25 -9.93 5.53
N TYR A 79 -10.86 -8.85 6.18
CA TYR A 79 -11.15 -7.48 5.73
C TYR A 79 -9.85 -6.75 5.41
N LEU A 80 -9.80 -6.08 4.24
CA LEU A 80 -8.76 -5.11 3.93
C LEU A 80 -9.27 -3.70 4.22
N ARG A 81 -8.56 -2.97 5.08
CA ARG A 81 -8.85 -1.55 5.36
C ARG A 81 -8.04 -0.58 4.50
N VAL A 82 -6.99 -1.09 3.86
CA VAL A 82 -6.07 -0.31 3.05
C VAL A 82 -6.37 -0.58 1.58
N TYR A 83 -6.59 0.49 0.82
CA TYR A 83 -6.79 0.43 -0.63
C TYR A 83 -5.65 1.14 -1.36
N PRO A 84 -5.07 0.52 -2.40
CA PRO A 84 -4.01 1.12 -3.18
C PRO A 84 -4.60 2.18 -4.13
N HIS A 85 -4.37 3.45 -3.81
CA HIS A 85 -4.96 4.60 -4.50
C HIS A 85 -3.90 5.49 -5.18
N ASN A 86 -2.62 5.27 -4.89
CA ASN A 86 -1.53 6.02 -5.52
C ASN A 86 -0.97 5.22 -6.68
N ALA A 87 -1.05 5.78 -7.88
CA ALA A 87 -0.41 5.21 -9.05
C ALA A 87 1.08 5.58 -9.08
N ILE A 88 1.94 4.58 -9.23
CA ILE A 88 3.38 4.77 -9.42
C ILE A 88 3.69 4.64 -10.90
N THR A 89 4.36 5.67 -11.43
CA THR A 89 4.91 5.68 -12.79
C THR A 89 6.42 5.54 -12.74
N GLN A 90 6.96 4.64 -13.54
CA GLN A 90 8.39 4.41 -13.66
C GLN A 90 8.84 4.63 -15.11
N ARG A 91 10.08 5.09 -15.25
CA ARG A 91 10.75 5.19 -16.55
C ARG A 91 11.63 3.97 -16.72
N ILE A 92 11.89 3.60 -17.96
CA ILE A 92 12.83 2.52 -18.28
C ILE A 92 14.20 2.94 -17.71
N ALA A 93 14.90 2.00 -17.10
CA ALA A 93 16.18 2.26 -16.42
C ALA A 93 17.23 2.88 -17.35
N ASP A 94 17.17 2.55 -18.65
CA ASP A 94 18.09 3.01 -19.69
C ASP A 94 17.79 4.44 -20.22
N SER A 95 16.69 5.06 -19.78
CA SER A 95 16.31 6.40 -20.26
C SER A 95 17.03 7.53 -19.52
N ARG A 96 17.49 8.55 -20.28
CA ARG A 96 18.12 9.75 -19.71
C ARG A 96 17.12 10.61 -18.92
N THR A 97 17.63 11.27 -17.87
CA THR A 97 16.88 12.24 -17.05
C THR A 97 16.37 13.41 -17.91
N GLY A 98 15.25 14.02 -17.53
CA GLY A 98 14.74 15.26 -18.16
C GLY A 98 13.65 15.06 -19.21
N ALA A 99 13.47 13.86 -19.77
CA ALA A 99 12.27 13.59 -20.55
C ALA A 99 11.03 13.43 -19.62
N SER A 100 9.81 13.46 -20.15
CA SER A 100 8.52 13.46 -19.41
C SER A 100 8.26 12.29 -18.42
N LYS A 101 7.15 12.33 -17.67
CA LYS A 101 6.75 11.25 -16.73
C LYS A 101 6.62 9.88 -17.44
N GLY A 102 7.10 8.82 -16.80
CA GLY A 102 7.09 7.43 -17.31
C GLY A 102 5.71 6.79 -17.46
N ARG A 103 5.70 5.49 -17.80
CA ARG A 103 4.47 4.68 -17.91
C ARG A 103 4.00 4.28 -16.50
N PHE A 104 2.69 4.09 -16.36
CA PHE A 104 2.11 3.48 -15.16
C PHE A 104 2.60 2.03 -14.99
N GLU A 105 2.98 1.66 -13.76
CA GLU A 105 3.51 0.34 -13.46
C GLU A 105 2.64 -0.39 -12.42
N TYR A 106 2.44 0.20 -11.24
CA TYR A 106 1.66 -0.43 -10.17
C TYR A 106 1.00 0.58 -9.23
N TRP A 107 -0.01 0.09 -8.50
CA TRP A 107 -0.71 0.85 -7.46
C TRP A 107 -0.13 0.56 -6.08
N VAL A 108 -0.05 1.62 -5.27
CA VAL A 108 0.52 1.61 -3.93
C VAL A 108 -0.44 2.28 -2.93
N ALA A 109 -0.45 1.75 -1.71
CA ALA A 109 -0.94 2.44 -0.54
C ALA A 109 0.25 2.91 0.31
N ALA A 110 0.25 4.19 0.67
CA ALA A 110 1.22 4.71 1.64
C ALA A 110 0.67 4.48 3.05
N LEU A 111 1.43 3.77 3.88
CA LEU A 111 1.08 3.50 5.27
C LEU A 111 1.84 4.41 6.21
N THR A 112 1.13 4.87 7.23
CA THR A 112 1.70 5.60 8.36
C THR A 112 1.36 4.83 9.63
N PRO A 113 2.33 4.55 10.51
CA PRO A 113 2.08 3.97 11.82
C PRO A 113 0.99 4.74 12.56
N GLY A 114 0.08 4.02 13.22
CA GLY A 114 -1.00 4.61 14.02
C GLY A 114 -2.20 5.16 13.25
N ARG A 115 -2.10 5.42 11.94
CA ARG A 115 -3.24 5.92 11.12
C ARG A 115 -4.08 4.79 10.53
N HIS A 116 -3.41 3.72 10.11
CA HIS A 116 -4.03 2.57 9.49
C HIS A 116 -3.76 1.33 10.36
N PRO A 117 -4.79 0.54 10.69
CA PRO A 117 -4.64 -0.67 11.48
C PRO A 117 -4.12 -1.85 10.65
#